data_AF-A0A1Y1JKJ8-F1
#
_entry.id   AF-A0A1Y1JKJ8-F1
#
_cell.length_a   1.000
_cell.length_b   1.000
_cell.length_c   1.000
_cell.angle_alpha   90.00
_cell.angle_beta   90.00
_cell.angle_gamma   90.00
#
_symmetry.space_group_name_H-M   'P 1'
#
loop_
_entity.id
_entity.type
_entity.pdbx_description
1 polymer ?
#
loop_
_entity_poly.entity_id
_entity_poly.type
_entity_poly.pdbx_seq_one_letter_code
_entity_poly.pdbx_strand_id
1 'polypeptide(L)'
;MNIVKKLLLFHLLIIFQQIFFSSLSNAKKEKMNPMDFFPSSSLLYPLDFQKNWQASEPIPVDIHYDVPAYGYKDLLMALEYHNDLENYDKERGEIKRRIINEQNRMEENLWRKIQIVKMKEKNRQNQKILRARKDEV
;
A
#
# COMPACT_ATOMS: atom_id res chain seq x y z
N MET A 1 -10.58 77.25 -55.37
CA MET A 1 -10.12 76.99 -53.99
C MET A 1 -9.19 75.78 -54.02
N ASN A 2 -7.88 76.01 -53.81
CA ASN A 2 -6.81 75.06 -54.13
C ASN A 2 -6.91 73.74 -53.35
N ILE A 3 -6.59 72.63 -54.01
CA ILE A 3 -6.60 71.24 -53.49
C ILE A 3 -5.93 71.11 -52.12
N VAL A 4 -4.85 71.86 -51.88
CA VAL A 4 -4.13 71.90 -50.60
C VAL A 4 -5.03 72.31 -49.43
N LYS A 5 -5.94 73.28 -49.61
CA LYS A 5 -6.87 73.72 -48.55
C LYS A 5 -7.89 72.63 -48.20
N LYS A 6 -8.33 71.85 -49.18
CA LYS A 6 -9.26 70.73 -48.96
C LYS A 6 -8.60 69.59 -48.17
N LEU A 7 -7.33 69.31 -48.48
CA LEU A 7 -6.54 68.27 -47.81
C LEU A 7 -6.27 68.63 -46.34
N LEU A 8 -5.96 69.90 -46.06
CA LEU A 8 -5.78 70.41 -44.71
C LEU A 8 -7.09 70.37 -43.89
N LEU A 9 -8.22 70.75 -44.51
CA LEU A 9 -9.54 70.69 -43.86
C LEU A 9 -9.93 69.24 -43.51
N PHE A 10 -9.60 68.28 -44.38
CA PHE A 10 -9.87 66.86 -44.17
C PHE A 10 -9.08 66.29 -42.99
N HIS A 11 -7.79 66.62 -42.87
CA HIS A 11 -6.99 66.23 -41.71
C HIS A 11 -7.51 66.83 -40.40
N LEU A 12 -7.92 68.09 -40.43
CA LEU A 12 -8.50 68.75 -39.26
C LEU A 12 -9.77 68.03 -38.79
N LEU A 13 -10.60 67.58 -39.72
CA LEU A 13 -11.84 66.86 -39.43
C LEU A 13 -11.59 65.47 -38.80
N ILE A 14 -10.55 64.75 -39.27
CA ILE A 14 -10.14 63.46 -38.69
C ILE A 14 -9.69 63.64 -37.23
N ILE A 15 -8.90 64.69 -36.95
CA ILE A 15 -8.42 64.98 -35.59
C ILE A 15 -9.60 65.27 -34.67
N PHE A 16 -10.56 66.09 -35.12
CA PHE A 16 -11.77 66.37 -34.34
C PHE A 16 -12.60 65.11 -34.09
N GLN A 17 -12.74 64.23 -35.08
CA GLN A 17 -13.44 62.96 -34.93
C GLN A 17 -12.78 62.06 -33.88
N GLN A 18 -11.44 61.96 -33.86
CA GLN A 18 -10.72 61.15 -32.87
C GLN A 18 -10.90 61.68 -31.45
N ILE A 19 -10.83 63.00 -31.26
CA ILE A 19 -11.06 63.63 -29.95
C ILE A 19 -12.50 63.38 -29.48
N PHE A 20 -13.47 63.47 -30.39
CA PHE A 20 -14.87 63.21 -30.07
C PHE A 20 -15.11 61.76 -29.66
N PHE A 21 -14.53 60.77 -30.37
CA PHE A 21 -14.63 59.36 -29.97
C PHE A 21 -13.95 59.07 -28.64
N SER A 22 -12.81 59.69 -28.35
CA SER A 22 -12.14 59.56 -27.05
C SER A 22 -13.02 60.12 -25.92
N SER A 23 -13.66 61.28 -26.13
CA SER A 23 -14.58 61.89 -25.17
C SER A 23 -15.91 61.14 -25.02
N LEU A 24 -16.38 60.47 -26.09
CA LEU A 24 -17.62 59.69 -26.08
C LEU A 24 -17.43 58.28 -25.54
N SER A 25 -16.18 57.80 -25.42
CA SER A 25 -15.87 56.54 -24.75
C SER A 25 -16.18 56.65 -23.25
N ASN A 26 -17.45 56.40 -22.90
CA ASN A 26 -17.91 56.14 -21.54
C ASN A 26 -17.41 54.77 -21.06
N ALA A 27 -16.12 54.48 -21.23
CA ALA A 27 -15.46 53.50 -20.41
C ALA A 27 -15.47 54.09 -19.00
N LYS A 28 -16.44 53.67 -18.18
CA LYS A 28 -16.42 53.90 -16.73
C LYS A 28 -15.06 53.45 -16.24
N LYS A 29 -14.13 54.40 -16.10
CA LYS A 29 -12.92 54.18 -15.33
C LYS A 29 -13.40 54.02 -13.91
N GLU A 30 -13.47 52.78 -13.44
CA GLU A 30 -13.59 52.51 -12.01
C GLU A 30 -12.52 53.36 -11.32
N LYS A 31 -12.95 54.14 -10.32
CA LYS A 31 -12.04 54.99 -9.55
C LYS A 31 -11.09 54.08 -8.79
N MET A 32 -9.96 53.72 -9.38
CA MET A 32 -8.87 53.07 -8.66
C MET A 32 -8.35 54.09 -7.66
N ASN A 33 -8.51 53.79 -6.37
CA ASN A 33 -8.01 54.65 -5.32
C ASN A 33 -6.52 54.33 -5.14
N PRO A 34 -5.59 55.30 -5.24
CA PRO A 34 -4.16 55.02 -5.07
C PRO A 34 -3.81 54.47 -3.67
N MET A 35 -4.71 54.65 -2.69
CA MET A 35 -4.59 54.08 -1.35
C MET A 35 -4.78 52.56 -1.32
N ASP A 36 -5.39 51.96 -2.34
CA ASP A 36 -5.62 50.52 -2.36
C ASP A 36 -4.31 49.76 -2.59
N PHE A 37 -3.28 50.38 -3.19
CA PHE A 37 -1.98 49.75 -3.49
C PHE A 37 -0.99 49.69 -2.32
N PHE A 38 -1.38 50.14 -1.11
CA PHE A 38 -0.51 50.02 0.06
C PHE A 38 -0.53 48.58 0.61
N PRO A 39 0.63 47.94 0.79
CA PRO A 39 0.70 46.55 1.22
C PRO A 39 -0.01 46.35 2.56
N SER A 40 -1.07 45.54 2.56
CA SER A 40 -1.77 45.11 3.77
C SER A 40 -1.19 43.82 4.30
N SER A 41 -1.21 43.62 5.61
CA SER A 41 -0.82 42.37 6.28
C SER A 41 -1.89 41.27 6.17
N SER A 42 -3.01 41.54 5.49
CA SER A 42 -4.07 40.57 5.25
C SER A 42 -3.63 39.51 4.24
N LEU A 43 -3.84 38.23 4.58
CA LEU A 43 -3.62 37.09 3.68
C LEU A 43 -4.42 37.23 2.36
N LEU A 44 -5.55 37.94 2.40
CA LEU A 44 -6.47 38.12 1.28
C LEU A 44 -6.20 39.40 0.48
N TYR A 45 -5.23 40.23 0.87
CA TYR A 45 -4.88 41.47 0.17
C TYR A 45 -4.62 41.32 -1.34
N PRO A 46 -4.01 40.23 -1.84
CA PRO A 46 -3.86 40.03 -3.29
C PRO A 46 -5.18 39.84 -4.03
N LEU A 47 -6.25 39.43 -3.34
CA LEU A 47 -7.58 39.17 -3.92
C LEU A 47 -8.40 40.45 -4.07
N ASP A 48 -8.07 41.51 -3.33
CA ASP A 48 -8.81 42.78 -3.35
C ASP A 48 -8.78 43.46 -4.73
N PHE A 49 -7.82 43.10 -5.60
CA PHE A 49 -7.67 43.62 -6.96
C PHE A 49 -8.19 42.68 -8.05
N GLN A 50 -8.64 41.47 -7.68
CA GLN A 50 -9.19 40.52 -8.64
C GLN A 50 -10.67 40.80 -8.88
N LYS A 51 -11.09 40.80 -10.15
CA LYS A 51 -12.52 40.89 -10.46
C LYS A 51 -13.20 39.61 -9.93
N ASN A 52 -14.38 39.73 -9.31
CA ASN A 52 -15.11 38.61 -8.70
C ASN A 52 -15.25 37.35 -9.59
N TRP A 53 -15.21 37.49 -10.92
CA TRP A 53 -15.25 36.36 -11.86
C TRP A 53 -13.95 35.56 -11.98
N GLN A 54 -12.78 36.16 -11.67
CA GLN A 54 -11.49 35.47 -11.59
C GLN A 54 -11.33 34.73 -10.25
N ALA A 55 -12.03 35.15 -9.20
CA ALA A 55 -12.02 34.49 -7.89
C ALA A 55 -12.97 33.29 -7.80
N SER A 56 -13.80 33.05 -8.83
CA SER A 56 -14.79 31.96 -8.85
C SER A 56 -14.30 30.67 -9.53
N GLU A 57 -13.07 30.63 -10.05
CA GLU A 57 -12.53 29.39 -10.60
C GLU A 57 -12.17 28.43 -9.46
N PRO A 58 -12.76 27.22 -9.40
CA PRO A 58 -12.45 26.27 -8.35
C PRO A 58 -10.99 25.84 -8.48
N ILE A 59 -10.19 26.16 -7.47
CA ILE A 59 -8.80 25.71 -7.38
C ILE A 59 -8.83 24.22 -7.02
N PRO A 60 -8.28 23.31 -7.84
CA PRO A 60 -8.15 21.91 -7.46
C PRO A 60 -7.17 21.82 -6.29
N VAL A 61 -7.65 21.33 -5.15
CA VAL A 61 -6.82 21.03 -3.99
C VAL A 61 -6.50 19.54 -4.05
N ASP A 62 -5.26 19.20 -4.35
CA ASP A 62 -4.77 17.82 -4.20
C ASP A 62 -4.58 17.53 -2.71
N ILE A 63 -5.52 16.77 -2.14
CA ILE A 63 -5.45 16.32 -0.75
C ILE A 63 -4.64 15.01 -0.74
N HIS A 64 -3.35 15.10 -0.40
CA HIS A 64 -2.54 13.94 -0.10
C HIS A 64 -2.90 13.43 1.29
N TYR A 65 -3.66 12.34 1.37
CA TYR A 65 -3.87 11.61 2.61
C TYR A 65 -2.92 10.40 2.66
N ASP A 66 -2.16 10.29 3.75
CA ASP A 66 -1.40 9.09 4.07
C ASP A 66 -2.33 8.09 4.75
N VAL A 67 -3.09 7.32 3.96
CA VAL A 67 -3.80 6.16 4.50
C VAL A 67 -2.77 5.02 4.61
N PRO A 68 -2.45 4.55 5.83
CA PRO A 68 -1.58 3.40 5.97
C PRO A 68 -2.21 2.20 5.26
N ALA A 69 -1.43 1.52 4.42
CA ALA A 69 -1.88 0.38 3.63
C ALA A 69 -2.40 -0.79 4.48
N TYR A 70 -2.09 -0.80 5.78
CA TYR A 70 -2.50 -1.82 6.74
C TYR A 70 -3.06 -1.17 8.00
N GLY A 71 -4.26 -1.58 8.41
CA GLY A 71 -4.85 -1.18 9.67
C GLY A 71 -4.36 -2.05 10.83
N TYR A 72 -4.63 -1.60 12.07
CA TYR A 72 -4.33 -2.38 13.28
C TYR A 72 -4.89 -3.81 13.25
N LYS A 73 -6.07 -3.99 12.62
CA LYS A 73 -6.71 -5.30 12.45
C LYS A 73 -5.92 -6.23 11.54
N ASP A 74 -5.31 -5.70 10.49
CA ASP A 74 -4.52 -6.50 9.54
C ASP A 74 -3.25 -7.03 10.21
N LEU A 75 -2.62 -6.18 11.03
CA LEU A 75 -1.47 -6.59 11.84
C LEU A 75 -1.84 -7.68 12.85
N LEU A 76 -2.96 -7.53 13.56
CA LEU A 76 -3.43 -8.52 14.53
C LEU A 76 -3.70 -9.87 13.85
N MET A 77 -4.36 -9.85 12.69
CA MET A 77 -4.65 -11.04 11.90
C MET A 77 -3.37 -11.73 11.42
N ALA A 78 -2.35 -10.98 10.99
CA ALA A 78 -1.07 -11.55 10.60
C ALA A 78 -0.36 -12.21 11.79
N LEU A 79 -0.38 -11.56 12.96
CA LEU A 79 0.22 -12.10 14.18
C LEU A 79 -0.48 -13.38 14.65
N GLU A 80 -1.81 -13.41 14.61
CA GLU A 80 -2.60 -14.61 14.92
C GLU A 80 -2.26 -15.75 13.96
N TYR A 81 -2.23 -15.48 12.65
CA TYR A 81 -1.84 -16.47 11.64
C TYR A 81 -0.44 -17.04 11.89
N HIS A 82 0.54 -16.18 12.23
CA HIS A 82 1.90 -16.64 12.53
C HIS A 82 1.97 -17.50 13.79
N ASN A 83 1.22 -17.15 14.84
CA ASN A 83 1.14 -17.94 16.06
C ASN A 83 0.51 -19.31 15.80
N ASP A 84 -0.58 -19.37 15.04
CA ASP A 84 -1.21 -20.62 14.64
C ASP A 84 -0.23 -21.50 13.87
N LEU A 85 0.52 -20.92 12.93
CA LEU A 85 1.51 -21.65 12.14
C LEU A 85 2.63 -22.25 13.02
N GLU A 86 3.11 -21.50 14.00
CA GLU A 86 4.11 -21.99 14.97
C GLU A 86 3.55 -23.15 15.81
N ASN A 87 2.29 -23.04 16.26
CA ASN A 87 1.62 -24.11 17.00
C ASN A 87 1.47 -25.38 16.15
N TYR A 88 1.06 -25.25 14.89
CA TYR A 88 0.97 -26.38 13.97
C TYR A 88 2.32 -27.08 13.75
N ASP A 89 3.40 -26.31 13.58
CA ASP A 89 4.74 -26.88 13.39
C ASP A 89 5.23 -27.59 14.66
N LYS A 90 4.93 -27.04 15.84
CA LYS A 90 5.23 -27.68 17.12
C LYS A 90 4.48 -28.99 17.29
N GLU A 91 3.16 -29.01 17.08
CA GLU A 91 2.32 -30.21 17.15
C GLU A 91 2.81 -31.28 16.16
N ARG A 92 3.12 -30.88 14.94
CA ARG A 92 3.68 -31.77 13.91
C ARG A 92 5.01 -32.38 14.36
N GLY A 93 5.87 -31.59 15.01
CA GLY A 93 7.13 -32.06 15.59
C GLY A 93 6.91 -33.10 16.69
N GLU A 94 5.96 -32.86 17.59
CA GLU A 94 5.62 -33.81 18.66
C GLU A 94 5.04 -35.12 18.12
N ILE A 95 4.17 -35.06 17.12
CA ILE A 95 3.60 -36.25 16.46
C ILE A 95 4.72 -37.08 15.83
N LYS A 96 5.65 -36.45 15.12
CA LYS A 96 6.82 -37.17 14.54
C LYS A 96 7.64 -37.87 15.61
N ARG A 97 7.92 -37.20 16.74
CA ARG A 97 8.65 -37.80 17.88
C ARG A 97 7.90 -38.99 18.46
N ARG A 98 6.57 -38.88 18.63
CA ARG A 98 5.73 -39.99 19.11
C ARG A 98 5.77 -41.19 18.17
N ILE A 99 5.67 -40.96 16.86
CA ILE A 99 5.75 -42.03 15.85
C ILE A 99 7.10 -42.76 15.92
N ILE A 100 8.21 -42.02 15.96
CA ILE A 100 9.56 -42.61 16.03
C ILE A 100 9.71 -43.43 17.31
N ASN A 101 9.26 -42.90 18.46
CA ASN A 101 9.34 -43.62 19.73
C ASN A 101 8.54 -44.94 19.68
N GLU A 102 7.34 -44.90 19.09
CA GLU A 102 6.51 -46.08 18.94
C GLU A 102 7.13 -47.11 17.98
N GLN A 103 7.73 -46.67 16.89
CA GLN A 103 8.49 -47.53 15.97
C GLN A 103 9.65 -48.24 16.69
N ASN A 104 10.46 -47.50 17.44
CA ASN A 104 11.57 -48.07 18.22
C ASN A 104 11.07 -49.09 19.26
N ARG A 105 9.96 -48.78 19.94
CA ARG A 105 9.33 -49.70 20.90
C ARG A 105 8.87 -51.00 20.23
N MET A 106 8.26 -50.91 19.04
CA MET A 106 7.84 -52.07 18.27
C MET A 106 9.05 -52.89 17.77
N GLU A 107 10.11 -52.23 17.32
CA GLU A 107 11.34 -52.87 16.87
C GLU A 107 12.01 -53.64 18.02
N GLU A 108 12.11 -53.04 19.20
CA GLU A 108 12.67 -53.70 20.38
C GLU A 108 11.84 -54.94 20.78
N ASN A 109 10.52 -54.82 20.77
CA ASN A 109 9.61 -55.94 21.03
C ASN A 109 9.77 -57.06 19.98
N LEU A 110 9.95 -56.72 18.72
CA LEU A 110 10.20 -57.67 17.65
C LEU A 110 11.53 -58.42 17.89
N TRP A 111 12.60 -57.68 18.20
CA TRP A 111 13.92 -58.25 18.50
C TRP A 111 13.85 -59.22 19.68
N ARG A 112 13.17 -58.86 20.77
CA ARG A 112 12.98 -59.76 21.92
C ARG A 112 12.27 -61.05 21.50
N LYS A 113 11.21 -60.97 20.70
CA LYS A 113 10.49 -62.15 20.19
C LYS A 113 11.39 -63.03 19.33
N ILE A 114 12.19 -62.45 18.44
CA ILE A 114 13.14 -63.18 17.59
C ILE A 114 14.15 -63.95 18.45
N GLN A 115 14.70 -63.33 19.49
CA GLN A 115 15.65 -63.99 20.39
C GLN A 115 15.02 -65.18 21.13
N ILE A 116 13.79 -65.01 21.64
CA ILE A 116 13.05 -66.10 22.30
C ILE A 116 12.84 -67.27 21.33
N VAL A 117 12.43 -67.00 20.09
CA VAL A 117 12.23 -68.05 19.08
C VAL A 117 13.55 -68.77 18.77
N LYS A 118 14.65 -68.02 18.60
CA LYS A 118 15.99 -68.58 18.36
C LYS A 118 16.44 -69.49 19.50
N MET A 119 16.22 -69.08 20.75
CA MET A 119 16.50 -69.90 21.93
C MET A 119 15.65 -71.17 21.96
N LYS A 120 14.35 -71.06 21.69
CA LYS A 120 13.43 -72.22 21.62
C LYS A 120 13.86 -73.22 20.56
N GLU A 121 14.24 -72.76 19.36
CA GLU A 121 14.69 -73.66 18.29
C GLU A 121 16.00 -74.36 18.66
N LYS A 122 16.96 -73.64 19.24
CA LYS A 122 18.21 -74.23 19.74
C LYS A 122 17.94 -75.31 20.79
N ASN A 123 17.04 -75.04 21.75
CA ASN A 123 16.65 -76.02 22.77
C ASN A 123 15.98 -77.26 22.16
N ARG A 124 15.13 -77.07 21.15
CA ARG A 124 14.48 -78.17 20.43
C ARG A 124 15.50 -79.04 19.68
N GLN A 125 16.49 -78.43 19.03
CA GLN A 125 17.58 -79.15 18.37
C GLN A 125 18.41 -79.96 19.37
N ASN A 126 18.80 -79.35 20.49
CA ASN A 126 19.53 -80.04 21.56
C ASN A 126 18.74 -81.25 22.11
N GLN A 127 17.44 -81.12 22.33
CA GLN A 127 16.59 -82.24 22.76
C GLN A 127 16.56 -83.39 21.76
N LYS A 128 16.50 -83.09 20.45
CA LYS A 128 16.57 -84.12 19.40
C LYS A 128 17.90 -84.88 19.43
N ILE A 129 19.01 -84.15 19.58
CA ILE A 129 20.37 -84.74 19.67
C ILE A 129 20.47 -85.65 20.89
N LEU A 130 20.00 -85.19 22.06
CA LEU A 130 20.05 -85.99 23.30
C LEU A 130 19.21 -87.27 23.21
N ARG A 131 18.06 -87.22 22.53
CA ARG A 131 17.23 -88.41 22.28
C ARG A 131 17.94 -89.40 21.36
N ALA A 132 18.43 -88.93 20.20
CA ALA A 132 19.16 -89.76 19.25
C ALA A 132 20.35 -90.48 19.91
N ARG A 133 21.11 -89.78 20.76
CA ARG A 133 22.26 -90.35 21.48
C ARG A 133 21.87 -91.35 22.58
N LYS A 134 20.69 -91.19 23.18
CA LYS A 134 20.17 -92.14 24.17
C LYS A 134 19.75 -93.45 23.51
N ASP A 135 19.22 -93.39 22.29
CA ASP A 135 18.79 -94.56 21.53
C ASP A 135 19.98 -95.37 20.94
N GLU A 136 21.20 -94.83 21.01
CA GLU A 136 22.46 -95.48 20.57
C GLU A 136 23.19 -96.28 21.67
N VAL A 137 22.73 -96.22 22.93
CA VAL A 137 23.31 -96.93 24.10
C VAL A 137 22.38 -98.06 24.54
#